data_AF-B3PQK3-F1
#
_entry.id   AF-B3PQK3-F1
#
_cell.length_a   1.000
_cell.length_b   1.000
_cell.length_c   1.000
_cell.angle_alpha   90.00
_cell.angle_beta   90.00
_cell.angle_gamma   90.00
#
_symmetry.space_group_name_H-M   'P 1'
#
loop_
_entity.id
_entity.type
_entity.pdbx_description
1 polymer ?
#
loop_
_entity_poly.entity_id
_entity_poly.type
_entity_poly.pdbx_seq_one_letter_code
_entity_poly.pdbx_strand_id
1 'polypeptide(L)'
;MEVSSSRARRRHRSSQFVNRLSAIQRPTLLTPDGVSLSLTVDLTPAHFHPRHLAEFERAVRSATIAESRRAYGTYSRIPSLWAAHIAGDGEILNFHGLPTERLDRQQLFSKLATSDLELREKCALIFAWGGMKIDHGKSAFRSFGEWRHDVECIQAGSVSRAEAYAALLARETPGMGPAFFTKLIYFFGRGAAKPGSSFGYIMDQWTARSVNLLAGERMVALSAGVPWPKAQREGARLGKVVAAENSADKYEAFCQFIDCLASRFECAPDFVEEVMFSHGGHSKGRWRIYVLENDV
;
A
#
# COMPACT_ATOMS: atom_id res chain seq x y z
N MET A 1 36.74 -10.35 -49.78
CA MET A 1 36.82 -10.78 -48.37
C MET A 1 35.63 -10.12 -47.68
N GLU A 2 34.61 -10.80 -47.16
CA GLU A 2 34.53 -12.12 -46.55
C GLU A 2 33.16 -12.79 -46.80
N VAL A 3 33.26 -14.09 -47.06
CA VAL A 3 32.45 -15.25 -46.62
C VAL A 3 30.93 -15.10 -46.44
N SER A 4 30.25 -15.82 -47.34
CA SER A 4 28.89 -16.36 -47.25
C SER A 4 28.85 -17.64 -46.38
N SER A 5 27.84 -17.79 -45.52
CA SER A 5 27.29 -19.09 -45.09
C SER A 5 25.91 -18.85 -44.42
N SER A 6 24.81 -19.34 -45.00
CA SER A 6 24.18 -20.67 -44.84
C SER A 6 23.17 -20.79 -43.68
N ARG A 7 21.89 -20.76 -44.09
CA ARG A 7 20.72 -21.53 -43.61
C ARG A 7 20.77 -22.21 -42.23
N ALA A 8 19.75 -21.91 -41.42
CA ALA A 8 19.05 -22.90 -40.62
C ALA A 8 17.52 -22.68 -40.67
N ARG A 9 16.81 -23.67 -41.23
CA ARG A 9 15.36 -23.88 -41.12
C ARG A 9 15.05 -24.63 -39.82
N ARG A 10 13.91 -24.30 -39.19
CA ARG A 10 12.99 -25.13 -38.34
C ARG A 10 12.35 -24.17 -37.32
N ARG A 11 11.07 -24.20 -36.95
CA ARG A 11 9.94 -25.10 -37.21
C ARG A 11 8.68 -24.32 -36.82
N HIS A 12 7.62 -24.39 -37.62
CA HIS A 12 6.26 -24.24 -37.11
C HIS A 12 6.02 -25.32 -36.05
N ARG A 13 5.48 -24.93 -34.89
CA ARG A 13 4.66 -25.80 -34.06
C ARG A 13 3.39 -25.07 -33.69
N SER A 14 2.33 -25.47 -34.39
CA SER A 14 0.96 -25.37 -33.93
C SER A 14 0.84 -26.07 -32.57
N SER A 15 0.14 -25.45 -31.63
CA SER A 15 -0.44 -26.15 -30.48
C SER A 15 -1.57 -25.28 -29.94
N GLN A 16 -2.76 -25.52 -30.48
CA GLN A 16 -4.01 -25.28 -29.76
C GLN A 16 -3.89 -25.96 -28.39
N PHE A 17 -3.96 -25.17 -27.32
CA PHE A 17 -4.43 -25.65 -26.03
C PHE A 17 -5.43 -24.62 -25.51
N VAL A 18 -6.68 -24.90 -25.85
CA VAL A 18 -7.81 -24.51 -25.02
C VAL A 18 -7.66 -25.29 -23.72
N ASN A 19 -7.59 -24.59 -22.58
CA ASN A 19 -8.07 -25.14 -21.33
C ASN A 19 -8.69 -24.02 -20.49
N ARG A 20 -10.02 -24.06 -20.45
CA ARG A 20 -10.83 -23.54 -19.36
C ARG A 20 -10.35 -24.20 -18.07
N LEU A 21 -9.89 -23.40 -17.11
CA LEU A 21 -9.92 -23.82 -15.70
C LEU A 21 -11.15 -23.16 -15.09
N SER A 22 -12.24 -23.92 -15.15
CA SER A 22 -13.38 -23.79 -14.25
C SER A 22 -12.92 -23.84 -12.80
N ALA A 23 -13.64 -23.13 -11.94
CA ALA A 23 -13.51 -23.12 -10.49
C ALA A 23 -13.06 -24.48 -9.92
N ILE A 24 -11.95 -24.49 -9.18
CA ILE A 24 -11.57 -25.63 -8.36
C ILE A 24 -12.57 -25.70 -7.20
N GLN A 25 -13.63 -26.49 -7.35
CA GLN A 25 -14.34 -27.03 -6.19
C GLN A 25 -13.39 -27.99 -5.48
N ARG A 26 -13.02 -27.65 -4.26
CA ARG A 26 -12.23 -28.54 -3.39
C ARG A 26 -13.08 -29.76 -3.02
N PRO A 27 -12.51 -30.96 -2.97
CA PRO A 27 -13.23 -32.13 -2.48
C PRO A 27 -13.51 -31.97 -0.98
N THR A 28 -14.79 -31.98 -0.62
CA THR A 28 -15.26 -32.10 0.75
C THR A 28 -14.95 -33.52 1.23
N LEU A 29 -13.91 -33.70 2.05
CA LEU A 29 -13.70 -34.95 2.77
C LEU A 29 -14.73 -35.01 3.90
N LEU A 30 -15.80 -35.78 3.67
CA LEU A 30 -16.75 -36.16 4.70
C LEU A 30 -16.09 -37.19 5.61
N THR A 31 -16.01 -36.90 6.91
CA THR A 31 -15.77 -37.94 7.91
C THR A 31 -17.03 -38.84 8.01
N PRO A 32 -16.90 -40.09 8.47
CA PRO A 32 -18.02 -41.04 8.57
C PRO A 32 -19.22 -40.54 9.39
N ASP A 33 -19.03 -39.49 10.18
CA ASP A 33 -20.01 -38.99 11.16
C ASP A 33 -20.81 -37.78 10.63
N GLY A 34 -20.64 -37.41 9.35
CA GLY A 34 -21.37 -36.30 8.73
C GLY A 34 -20.95 -34.90 9.22
N VAL A 35 -19.85 -34.80 9.97
CA VAL A 35 -19.30 -33.52 10.43
C VAL A 35 -18.37 -32.96 9.36
N SER A 36 -18.84 -31.94 8.65
CA SER A 36 -17.97 -31.14 7.78
C SER A 36 -16.94 -30.41 8.63
N LEU A 37 -15.71 -30.92 8.68
CA LEU A 37 -14.56 -30.18 9.21
C LEU A 37 -14.22 -29.07 8.21
N SER A 38 -14.85 -27.90 8.35
CA SER A 38 -14.26 -26.69 7.80
C SER A 38 -13.00 -26.41 8.61
N LEU A 39 -11.84 -26.74 8.03
CA LEU A 39 -10.56 -26.35 8.60
C LEU A 39 -10.42 -24.84 8.39
N THR A 40 -11.06 -24.06 9.25
CA THR A 40 -10.79 -22.63 9.37
C THR A 40 -9.41 -22.54 9.98
N VAL A 41 -8.38 -22.43 9.15
CA VAL A 41 -7.07 -22.02 9.63
C VAL A 41 -7.30 -20.62 10.19
N ASP A 42 -7.29 -20.50 11.51
CA ASP A 42 -7.32 -19.23 12.20
C ASP A 42 -6.00 -18.53 11.89
N LEU A 43 -6.00 -17.78 10.78
CA LEU A 43 -4.89 -16.94 10.35
C LEU A 43 -4.85 -15.62 11.13
N THR A 44 -5.63 -15.47 12.21
CA THR A 44 -5.51 -14.28 13.04
C THR A 44 -4.11 -14.27 13.68
N PRO A 45 -3.29 -13.24 13.42
CA PRO A 45 -2.00 -13.10 14.08
C PRO A 45 -2.28 -12.61 15.50
N ALA A 46 -2.73 -13.53 16.38
CA ALA A 46 -3.22 -13.17 17.71
C ALA A 46 -2.10 -12.97 18.74
N HIS A 47 -0.84 -13.03 18.32
CA HIS A 47 0.29 -12.85 19.23
C HIS A 47 1.00 -11.53 18.92
N PHE A 48 0.65 -10.51 19.70
CA PHE A 48 1.44 -9.29 19.78
C PHE A 48 2.65 -9.53 20.68
N HIS A 49 3.83 -9.10 20.26
CA HIS A 49 5.02 -9.16 21.08
C HIS A 49 4.85 -8.25 22.33
N PRO A 50 4.86 -8.80 23.56
CA PRO A 50 4.40 -8.07 24.75
C PRO A 50 5.15 -6.77 25.01
N ARG A 51 6.49 -6.78 24.81
CA ARG A 51 7.34 -5.59 25.00
C ARG A 51 6.99 -4.46 24.03
N HIS A 52 6.76 -4.79 22.76
CA HIS A 52 6.52 -3.79 21.72
C HIS A 52 5.09 -3.25 21.82
N LEU A 53 4.15 -4.11 22.18
CA LEU A 53 2.76 -3.74 22.44
C LEU A 53 2.66 -2.74 23.59
N ALA A 54 3.38 -2.94 24.69
CA ALA A 54 3.37 -2.02 25.84
C ALA A 54 3.89 -0.62 25.47
N GLU A 55 4.92 -0.52 24.62
CA GLU A 55 5.41 0.78 24.14
C GLU A 55 4.47 1.43 23.13
N PHE A 56 3.82 0.63 22.28
CA PHE A 56 2.82 1.13 21.36
C PHE A 56 1.57 1.63 22.09
N GLU A 57 1.12 0.95 23.14
CA GLU A 57 0.03 1.41 24.00
C GLU A 57 0.33 2.79 24.60
N ARG A 58 1.57 3.02 25.05
CA ARG A 58 1.99 4.34 25.51
C ARG A 58 1.92 5.37 24.39
N ALA A 59 2.32 5.00 23.17
CA ALA A 59 2.22 5.88 22.01
C ALA A 59 0.75 6.24 21.71
N VAL A 60 -0.15 5.25 21.67
CA VAL A 60 -1.60 5.43 21.47
C VAL A 60 -2.19 6.35 22.53
N ARG A 61 -1.89 6.12 23.81
CA ARG A 61 -2.39 6.95 24.93
C ARG A 61 -1.85 8.38 24.91
N SER A 62 -0.63 8.58 24.41
CA SER A 62 0.00 9.90 24.32
C SER A 62 -0.36 10.69 23.06
N ALA A 63 -0.85 10.00 22.02
CA ALA A 63 -1.11 10.62 20.73
C ALA A 63 -2.33 11.54 20.83
N THR A 64 -2.11 12.84 20.61
CA THR A 64 -3.23 13.75 20.41
C THR A 64 -3.73 13.68 18.97
N ILE A 65 -5.04 13.90 18.75
CA ILE A 65 -5.62 14.02 17.40
C ILE A 65 -4.91 15.12 16.60
N ALA A 66 -4.52 16.21 17.26
CA ALA A 66 -3.85 17.36 16.64
C ALA A 66 -2.41 17.05 16.22
N GLU A 67 -1.71 16.17 16.94
CA GLU A 67 -0.46 15.61 16.48
C GLU A 67 -0.77 14.72 15.29
N SER A 68 -1.57 13.66 15.42
CA SER A 68 -1.88 12.70 14.34
C SER A 68 -2.07 13.35 12.94
N ARG A 69 -2.82 14.46 12.88
CA ARG A 69 -3.07 15.25 11.65
C ARG A 69 -1.84 15.89 11.01
N ARG A 70 -0.79 16.24 11.77
CA ARG A 70 0.45 16.88 11.25
C ARG A 70 1.45 15.91 10.62
N ALA A 71 1.31 14.60 10.84
CA ALA A 71 2.32 13.60 10.45
C ALA A 71 2.64 13.57 8.94
N TYR A 72 1.70 13.99 8.09
CA TYR A 72 1.84 13.98 6.63
C TYR A 72 2.04 15.34 5.96
N GLY A 73 1.64 16.45 6.60
CA GLY A 73 1.70 17.78 5.97
C GLY A 73 3.13 18.23 5.60
N THR A 74 4.15 17.72 6.31
CA THR A 74 5.56 18.06 6.05
C THR A 74 6.17 17.30 4.87
N TYR A 75 5.61 16.17 4.44
CA TYR A 75 6.15 15.32 3.38
C TYR A 75 5.35 15.32 2.09
N SER A 76 4.08 15.71 2.14
CA SER A 76 3.23 15.87 0.97
C SER A 76 3.81 16.91 0.02
N ARG A 77 3.78 16.64 -1.28
CA ARG A 77 4.11 17.64 -2.30
C ARG A 77 2.90 18.54 -2.55
N ILE A 78 3.15 19.73 -3.08
CA ILE A 78 2.07 20.58 -3.62
C ILE A 78 1.55 19.90 -4.90
N PRO A 79 0.27 19.50 -4.98
CA PRO A 79 -0.23 18.68 -6.08
C PRO A 79 -0.07 19.32 -7.46
N SER A 80 -0.42 20.60 -7.61
CA SER A 80 -0.30 21.29 -8.90
C SER A 80 1.15 21.38 -9.40
N LEU A 81 2.08 21.71 -8.51
CA LEU A 81 3.51 21.76 -8.84
C LEU A 81 4.06 20.37 -9.17
N TRP A 82 3.68 19.34 -8.42
CA TRP A 82 4.09 17.98 -8.71
C TRP A 82 3.56 17.50 -10.06
N ALA A 83 2.28 17.79 -10.36
CA ALA A 83 1.62 17.47 -11.62
C ALA A 83 2.29 18.16 -12.81
N ALA A 84 2.65 19.45 -12.67
CA ALA A 84 3.36 20.18 -13.72
C ALA A 84 4.71 19.52 -14.07
N HIS A 85 5.47 19.06 -13.06
CA HIS A 85 6.75 18.39 -13.30
C HIS A 85 6.62 17.01 -13.95
N ILE A 86 5.54 16.27 -13.69
CA ILE A 86 5.29 14.98 -14.35
C ILE A 86 4.79 15.18 -15.79
N ALA A 87 3.99 16.21 -16.06
CA ALA A 87 3.53 16.54 -17.40
C ALA A 87 4.71 16.84 -18.34
N GLY A 88 5.72 17.56 -17.84
CA GLY A 88 6.90 17.94 -18.62
C GLY A 88 6.57 18.84 -19.81
N ASP A 89 7.60 19.35 -20.46
CA ASP A 89 7.45 20.16 -21.67
C ASP A 89 7.16 19.23 -22.87
N GLY A 90 5.89 18.88 -23.08
CA GLY A 90 5.43 18.24 -24.31
C GLY A 90 4.77 16.85 -24.21
N GLU A 91 4.49 16.29 -23.02
CA GLU A 91 3.65 15.07 -22.94
C GLU A 91 2.15 15.38 -22.89
N ILE A 92 1.34 14.40 -23.31
CA ILE A 92 -0.15 14.43 -23.35
C ILE A 92 -0.78 14.37 -21.93
N LEU A 93 0.02 14.54 -20.89
CA LEU A 93 -0.45 14.50 -19.50
C LEU A 93 -0.88 15.90 -19.05
N ASN A 94 -2.11 16.27 -19.38
CA ASN A 94 -2.73 17.48 -18.86
C ASN A 94 -3.51 17.16 -17.57
N PHE A 95 -3.18 17.87 -16.49
CA PHE A 95 -3.89 17.82 -15.22
C PHE A 95 -4.55 19.17 -14.94
N HIS A 96 -5.78 19.15 -14.44
CA HIS A 96 -6.54 20.37 -14.16
C HIS A 96 -7.11 20.38 -12.74
N GLY A 97 -7.41 21.57 -12.19
CA GLY A 97 -8.11 21.71 -10.90
C GLY A 97 -7.34 21.24 -9.65
N LEU A 98 -6.04 20.94 -9.77
CA LEU A 98 -5.22 20.48 -8.65
C LEU A 98 -4.86 21.65 -7.71
N PRO A 99 -4.90 21.45 -6.37
CA PRO A 99 -4.55 22.49 -5.39
C PRO A 99 -3.11 22.98 -5.50
N THR A 100 -2.93 24.27 -5.18
CA THR A 100 -1.63 24.98 -5.12
C THR A 100 -0.99 24.96 -3.73
N GLU A 101 -1.66 24.33 -2.76
CA GLU A 101 -1.16 24.14 -1.39
C GLU A 101 -0.95 22.67 -1.07
N ARG A 102 -0.21 22.41 0.01
CA ARG A 102 -0.07 21.06 0.55
C ARG A 102 -1.36 20.67 1.26
N LEU A 103 -1.79 19.44 1.05
CA LEU A 103 -2.95 18.88 1.73
C LEU A 103 -2.48 18.00 2.89
N ASP A 104 -3.09 18.15 4.05
CA ASP A 104 -3.10 17.10 5.05
C ASP A 104 -4.05 15.95 4.63
N ARG A 105 -4.09 14.89 5.43
CA ARG A 105 -4.91 13.70 5.13
C ARG A 105 -6.41 14.03 5.08
N GLN A 106 -6.90 14.88 5.99
CA GLN A 106 -8.32 15.24 6.07
C GLN A 106 -8.72 16.14 4.89
N GLN A 107 -7.87 17.11 4.55
CA GLN A 107 -8.05 17.96 3.37
C GLN A 107 -8.06 17.13 2.09
N LEU A 108 -7.20 16.11 1.98
CA LEU A 108 -7.22 15.18 0.85
C LEU A 108 -8.56 14.41 0.78
N PHE A 109 -9.05 13.84 1.88
CA PHE A 109 -10.36 13.19 1.90
C PHE A 109 -11.49 14.14 1.47
N SER A 110 -11.54 15.35 2.04
CA SER A 110 -12.53 16.37 1.68
C SER A 110 -12.47 16.71 0.20
N LYS A 111 -11.26 16.83 -0.37
CA LYS A 111 -11.08 17.13 -1.81
C LYS A 111 -11.52 15.96 -2.69
N LEU A 112 -11.19 14.72 -2.32
CA LEU A 112 -11.61 13.54 -3.07
C LEU A 112 -13.13 13.35 -3.08
N ALA A 113 -13.81 13.71 -1.99
CA ALA A 113 -15.25 13.58 -1.85
C ALA A 113 -16.06 14.69 -2.55
N THR A 114 -15.57 15.93 -2.54
CA THR A 114 -16.36 17.10 -2.99
C THR A 114 -15.99 17.63 -4.37
N SER A 115 -14.85 17.22 -4.94
CA SER A 115 -14.41 17.75 -6.21
C SER A 115 -14.99 17.02 -7.42
N ASP A 116 -15.21 17.80 -8.47
CA ASP A 116 -15.49 17.40 -9.85
C ASP A 116 -14.25 16.87 -10.60
N LEU A 117 -13.17 16.58 -9.87
CA LEU A 117 -11.95 16.05 -10.46
C LEU A 117 -12.21 14.67 -11.08
N GLU A 118 -11.70 14.52 -12.29
CA GLU A 118 -11.57 13.24 -12.98
C GLU A 118 -10.69 12.28 -12.18
N LEU A 119 -10.82 10.97 -12.47
CA LEU A 119 -10.13 9.94 -11.70
C LEU A 119 -8.60 10.11 -11.73
N ARG A 120 -8.06 10.51 -12.88
CA ARG A 120 -6.61 10.73 -13.07
C ARG A 120 -6.08 11.79 -12.10
N GLU A 121 -6.78 12.91 -11.96
CA GLU A 121 -6.48 14.01 -11.05
C GLU A 121 -6.58 13.56 -9.60
N LYS A 122 -7.62 12.77 -9.27
CA LYS A 122 -7.76 12.18 -7.93
C LYS A 122 -6.58 11.26 -7.58
N CYS A 123 -6.11 10.44 -8.52
CA CYS A 123 -4.88 9.66 -8.34
C CYS A 123 -3.65 10.57 -8.16
N ALA A 124 -3.55 11.67 -8.92
CA ALA A 124 -2.43 12.61 -8.81
C ALA A 124 -2.39 13.28 -7.43
N LEU A 125 -3.55 13.62 -6.85
CA LEU A 125 -3.64 14.11 -5.48
C LEU A 125 -3.06 13.11 -4.47
N ILE A 126 -3.47 11.84 -4.56
CA ILE A 126 -3.01 10.77 -3.66
C ILE A 126 -1.50 10.54 -3.80
N PHE A 127 -0.97 10.55 -5.03
CA PHE A 127 0.46 10.34 -5.28
C PHE A 127 1.32 11.52 -4.83
N ALA A 128 0.87 12.76 -5.07
CA ALA A 128 1.54 13.95 -4.59
C ALA A 128 1.55 13.99 -3.05
N TRP A 129 0.42 13.68 -2.41
CA TRP A 129 0.32 13.56 -0.95
C TRP A 129 1.25 12.48 -0.39
N GLY A 130 1.31 11.33 -1.05
CA GLY A 130 2.22 10.22 -0.70
C GLY A 130 3.69 10.48 -1.02
N GLY A 131 4.04 11.66 -1.54
CA GLY A 131 5.43 12.06 -1.80
C GLY A 131 6.08 11.34 -2.98
N MET A 132 5.30 10.83 -3.94
CA MET A 132 5.82 10.10 -5.11
C MET A 132 6.91 10.92 -5.83
N LYS A 133 7.99 10.26 -6.26
CA LYS A 133 9.05 10.90 -7.05
C LYS A 133 8.52 11.26 -8.44
N ILE A 134 9.07 12.31 -9.05
CA ILE A 134 8.64 12.78 -10.38
C ILE A 134 8.75 11.67 -11.43
N ASP A 135 9.91 11.03 -11.58
CA ASP A 135 10.11 10.01 -12.62
C ASP A 135 9.21 8.78 -12.43
N HIS A 136 8.89 8.47 -11.17
CA HIS A 136 7.94 7.41 -10.83
C HIS A 136 6.51 7.81 -11.22
N GLY A 137 6.11 9.06 -10.95
CA GLY A 137 4.81 9.59 -11.38
C GLY A 137 4.67 9.63 -12.89
N LYS A 138 5.71 10.06 -13.62
CA LYS A 138 5.76 9.99 -15.09
C LYS A 138 5.52 8.57 -15.60
N SER A 139 6.27 7.61 -15.06
CA SER A 139 6.17 6.21 -15.46
C SER A 139 4.77 5.63 -15.17
N ALA A 140 4.20 5.96 -14.01
CA ALA A 140 2.89 5.46 -13.59
C ALA A 140 1.76 6.04 -14.44
N PHE A 141 1.81 7.33 -14.79
CA PHE A 141 0.76 7.97 -15.58
C PHE A 141 0.85 7.70 -17.08
N ARG A 142 2.03 7.38 -17.63
CA ARG A 142 2.16 6.87 -19.00
C ARG A 142 1.41 5.54 -19.20
N SER A 143 1.37 4.71 -18.17
CA SER A 143 0.63 3.45 -18.13
C SER A 143 -0.77 3.57 -17.49
N PHE A 144 -1.30 4.79 -17.28
CA PHE A 144 -2.57 5.00 -16.57
C PHE A 144 -3.72 4.16 -17.14
N GLY A 145 -3.79 4.01 -18.47
CA GLY A 145 -4.82 3.21 -19.12
C GLY A 145 -4.83 1.73 -18.73
N GLU A 146 -3.69 1.19 -18.28
CA GLU A 146 -3.53 -0.24 -17.95
C GLU A 146 -4.09 -0.61 -16.57
N TRP A 147 -4.09 0.36 -15.64
CA TRP A 147 -4.56 0.16 -14.26
C TRP A 147 -5.77 1.03 -13.89
N ARG A 148 -6.23 1.90 -14.80
CA ARG A 148 -7.40 2.77 -14.60
C ARG A 148 -8.62 1.99 -14.13
N HIS A 149 -8.94 0.89 -14.82
CA HIS A 149 -10.13 0.10 -14.52
C HIS A 149 -10.10 -0.47 -13.09
N ASP A 150 -8.94 -0.94 -12.65
CA ASP A 150 -8.79 -1.49 -11.30
C ASP A 150 -9.07 -0.41 -10.24
N VAL A 151 -8.65 0.83 -10.50
CA VAL A 151 -8.91 1.97 -9.59
C VAL A 151 -10.36 2.45 -9.63
N GLU A 152 -11.01 2.41 -10.80
CA GLU A 152 -12.45 2.66 -10.91
C GLU A 152 -13.25 1.66 -10.06
N CYS A 153 -12.87 0.38 -10.07
CA CYS A 153 -13.48 -0.65 -9.21
C CYS A 153 -13.29 -0.36 -7.71
N ILE A 154 -12.08 0.06 -7.31
CA ILE A 154 -11.80 0.46 -5.92
C ILE A 154 -12.69 1.64 -5.52
N GLN A 155 -12.76 2.68 -6.36
CA GLN A 155 -13.55 3.88 -6.08
C GLN A 155 -15.06 3.60 -6.04
N ALA A 156 -15.54 2.65 -6.84
CA ALA A 156 -16.93 2.20 -6.81
C ALA A 156 -17.25 1.30 -5.61
N GLY A 157 -16.24 0.83 -4.88
CA GLY A 157 -16.40 -0.16 -3.81
C GLY A 157 -16.88 -1.53 -4.34
N SER A 158 -16.57 -1.85 -5.59
CA SER A 158 -17.01 -3.11 -6.24
C SER A 158 -16.07 -4.29 -5.98
N VAL A 159 -14.93 -4.05 -5.34
CA VAL A 159 -13.91 -5.05 -5.01
C VAL A 159 -13.49 -4.92 -3.55
N SER A 160 -13.14 -6.04 -2.92
CA SER A 160 -12.54 -6.06 -1.58
C SER A 160 -11.11 -5.50 -1.58
N ARG A 161 -10.58 -5.16 -0.39
CA ARG A 161 -9.20 -4.68 -0.24
C ARG A 161 -8.15 -5.68 -0.75
N ALA A 162 -8.38 -6.98 -0.56
CA ALA A 162 -7.50 -8.04 -1.04
C ALA A 162 -7.55 -8.17 -2.57
N GLU A 163 -8.76 -8.17 -3.17
CA GLU A 163 -8.93 -8.20 -4.62
C GLU A 163 -8.33 -6.97 -5.31
N ALA A 164 -8.55 -5.79 -4.74
CA ALA A 164 -7.97 -4.54 -5.23
C ALA A 164 -6.44 -4.58 -5.25
N TYR A 165 -5.83 -5.08 -4.16
CA TYR A 165 -4.39 -5.23 -4.07
C TYR A 165 -3.86 -6.27 -5.06
N ALA A 166 -4.54 -7.42 -5.19
CA ALA A 166 -4.20 -8.46 -6.15
C ALA A 166 -4.22 -7.94 -7.59
N ALA A 167 -5.26 -7.17 -7.95
CA ALA A 167 -5.42 -6.58 -9.27
C ALA A 167 -4.27 -5.63 -9.59
N LEU A 168 -3.97 -4.67 -8.71
CA LEU A 168 -2.88 -3.71 -8.90
C LEU A 168 -1.50 -4.39 -8.92
N LEU A 169 -1.29 -5.42 -8.10
CA LEU A 169 -0.02 -6.18 -8.07
C LEU A 169 0.21 -6.98 -9.36
N ALA A 170 -0.86 -7.52 -9.96
CA ALA A 170 -0.78 -8.28 -11.21
C ALA A 170 -0.47 -7.39 -12.43
N ARG A 171 -0.63 -6.07 -12.31
CA ARG A 171 -0.24 -5.11 -13.34
C ARG A 171 1.26 -4.83 -13.25
N GLU A 172 1.92 -4.81 -14.39
CA GLU A 172 3.19 -4.10 -14.50
C GLU A 172 2.88 -2.61 -14.48
N THR A 173 2.91 -1.96 -13.31
CA THR A 173 2.74 -0.50 -13.19
C THR A 173 4.09 0.19 -12.96
N PRO A 174 4.87 0.50 -14.01
CA PRO A 174 6.14 1.20 -13.86
C PRO A 174 6.05 2.43 -12.95
N GLY A 175 6.97 2.53 -11.99
CA GLY A 175 7.03 3.67 -11.06
C GLY A 175 6.06 3.57 -9.87
N MET A 176 5.10 2.65 -9.88
CA MET A 176 4.17 2.42 -8.78
C MET A 176 4.39 1.03 -8.17
N GLY A 177 4.49 0.98 -6.84
CA GLY A 177 4.65 -0.27 -6.09
C GLY A 177 3.66 -0.36 -4.94
N PRO A 178 3.75 -1.43 -4.11
CA PRO A 178 2.78 -1.75 -3.06
C PRO A 178 2.36 -0.58 -2.18
N ALA A 179 3.32 0.23 -1.71
CA ALA A 179 3.02 1.37 -0.84
C ALA A 179 2.11 2.45 -1.48
N PHE A 180 2.07 2.52 -2.81
CA PHE A 180 1.16 3.41 -3.54
C PHE A 180 -0.15 2.71 -3.93
N PHE A 181 -0.12 1.40 -4.22
CA PHE A 181 -1.34 0.60 -4.39
C PHE A 181 -2.24 0.74 -3.16
N THR A 182 -1.66 0.55 -1.98
CA THR A 182 -2.41 0.63 -0.72
C THR A 182 -2.90 2.04 -0.40
N LYS A 183 -2.27 3.09 -0.95
CA LYS A 183 -2.80 4.46 -0.82
C LYS A 183 -4.05 4.66 -1.66
N LEU A 184 -4.07 4.14 -2.88
CA LEU A 184 -5.28 4.16 -3.71
C LEU A 184 -6.41 3.38 -3.01
N ILE A 185 -6.10 2.17 -2.53
CA ILE A 185 -7.06 1.33 -1.79
C ILE A 185 -7.58 2.05 -0.54
N TYR A 186 -6.70 2.67 0.25
CA TYR A 186 -7.09 3.39 1.46
C TYR A 186 -8.00 4.58 1.15
N PHE A 187 -7.57 5.51 0.29
CA PHE A 187 -8.32 6.74 0.06
C PHE A 187 -9.63 6.52 -0.70
N PHE A 188 -9.61 5.70 -1.76
CA PHE A 188 -10.82 5.41 -2.53
C PHE A 188 -11.73 4.41 -1.83
N GLY A 189 -11.16 3.31 -1.29
CA GLY A 189 -11.93 2.29 -0.60
C GLY A 189 -12.62 2.84 0.64
N ARG A 190 -11.98 3.73 1.40
CA ARG A 190 -12.64 4.42 2.52
C ARG A 190 -13.78 5.32 2.07
N GLY A 191 -13.62 6.03 0.95
CA GLY A 191 -14.70 6.85 0.39
C GLY A 191 -15.92 6.04 -0.05
N ALA A 192 -15.70 4.79 -0.48
CA ALA A 192 -16.75 3.86 -0.90
C ALA A 192 -17.30 2.97 0.24
N ALA A 193 -16.61 2.92 1.39
CA ALA A 193 -16.94 2.03 2.48
C ALA A 193 -18.32 2.33 3.07
N LYS A 194 -19.15 1.28 3.20
CA LYS A 194 -20.39 1.35 3.97
C LYS A 194 -20.06 1.43 5.46
N PRO A 195 -20.95 2.03 6.29
CA PRO A 195 -20.80 1.99 7.74
C PRO A 195 -20.57 0.54 8.23
N GLY A 196 -19.50 0.32 8.99
CA GLY A 196 -19.13 -0.99 9.52
C GLY A 196 -18.41 -1.93 8.55
N SER A 197 -18.13 -1.52 7.31
CA SER A 197 -17.27 -2.31 6.40
C SER A 197 -15.78 -1.99 6.62
N SER A 198 -14.94 -3.02 6.50
CA SER A 198 -13.48 -2.84 6.55
C SER A 198 -12.97 -2.29 5.22
N PHE A 199 -12.02 -1.37 5.29
CA PHE A 199 -11.27 -0.88 4.12
C PHE A 199 -9.79 -1.26 4.29
N GLY A 200 -8.99 -1.06 3.23
CA GLY A 200 -7.57 -1.37 3.27
C GLY A 200 -6.77 -0.24 3.90
N TYR A 201 -5.70 -0.57 4.63
CA TYR A 201 -4.79 0.41 5.26
C TYR A 201 -3.55 0.68 4.42
N ILE A 202 -2.84 1.79 4.69
CA ILE A 202 -1.62 2.14 3.97
C ILE A 202 -0.47 1.26 4.48
N MET A 203 0.00 0.33 3.64
CA MET A 203 1.18 -0.48 3.89
C MET A 203 2.41 0.24 3.31
N ASP A 204 2.95 1.21 4.03
CA ASP A 204 4.22 1.86 3.69
C ASP A 204 5.36 1.37 4.57
N GLN A 205 6.56 1.92 4.36
CA GLN A 205 7.74 1.46 5.08
C GLN A 205 7.62 1.58 6.61
N TRP A 206 6.84 2.54 7.14
CA TRP A 206 6.73 2.77 8.59
C TRP A 206 5.65 1.89 9.20
N THR A 207 4.49 1.80 8.56
CA THR A 207 3.43 0.90 9.05
C THR A 207 3.85 -0.56 8.91
N ALA A 208 4.55 -0.95 7.84
CA ALA A 208 5.09 -2.30 7.68
C ALA A 208 6.12 -2.66 8.77
N ARG A 209 7.04 -1.74 9.10
CA ARG A 209 8.02 -1.95 10.19
C ARG A 209 7.32 -2.03 11.54
N SER A 210 6.34 -1.17 11.79
CA SER A 210 5.53 -1.20 13.01
C SER A 210 4.80 -2.53 13.16
N VAL A 211 4.19 -3.05 12.09
CA VAL A 211 3.52 -4.36 12.12
C VAL A 211 4.50 -5.50 12.38
N ASN A 212 5.64 -5.56 11.67
CA ASN A 212 6.66 -6.58 11.93
C ASN A 212 7.18 -6.54 13.37
N LEU A 213 7.46 -5.35 13.88
CA LEU A 213 7.92 -5.16 15.25
C LEU A 213 6.87 -5.60 16.26
N LEU A 214 5.61 -5.21 16.07
CA LEU A 214 4.51 -5.54 16.98
C LEU A 214 4.13 -7.01 16.92
N ALA A 215 4.26 -7.67 15.77
CA ALA A 215 4.08 -9.12 15.63
C ALA A 215 5.28 -9.89 16.22
N GLY A 216 6.46 -9.28 16.30
CA GLY A 216 7.70 -9.98 16.69
C GLY A 216 8.24 -10.89 15.60
N GLU A 217 7.70 -10.81 14.37
CA GLU A 217 8.07 -11.61 13.22
C GLU A 217 7.91 -10.83 11.91
N ARG A 218 8.48 -11.35 10.82
CA ARG A 218 8.43 -10.70 9.50
C ARG A 218 7.14 -11.01 8.76
N MET A 219 6.06 -10.32 9.10
CA MET A 219 4.75 -10.40 8.42
C MET A 219 4.78 -9.73 7.03
N VAL A 220 5.33 -8.52 6.96
CA VAL A 220 5.47 -7.72 5.73
C VAL A 220 6.90 -7.79 5.21
N ALA A 221 7.04 -8.16 3.94
CA ALA A 221 8.32 -8.16 3.25
C ALA A 221 8.77 -6.73 2.94
N LEU A 222 9.91 -6.34 3.51
CA LEU A 222 10.64 -5.13 3.15
C LEU A 222 11.89 -5.51 2.33
N SER A 223 12.29 -4.64 1.40
CA SER A 223 13.53 -4.79 0.63
C SER A 223 14.75 -4.78 1.55
N ALA A 224 15.83 -5.43 1.11
CA ALA A 224 17.10 -5.35 1.80
C ALA A 224 17.61 -3.90 1.79
N GLY A 225 18.06 -3.41 2.93
CA GLY A 225 18.49 -2.03 3.12
C GLY A 225 19.51 -1.90 4.24
N VAL A 226 20.17 -0.74 4.30
CA VAL A 226 21.09 -0.45 5.41
C VAL A 226 20.28 -0.32 6.71
N PRO A 227 20.57 -1.12 7.75
CA PRO A 227 19.85 -1.04 9.01
C PRO A 227 20.18 0.25 9.77
N TRP A 228 19.29 0.66 10.67
CA TRP A 228 19.59 1.70 11.65
C TRP A 228 20.48 1.13 12.77
N PRO A 229 21.41 1.89 13.39
CA PRO A 229 21.82 3.28 13.12
C PRO A 229 22.92 3.40 12.06
N LYS A 230 23.32 2.32 11.40
CA LYS A 230 24.35 2.35 10.34
C LYS A 230 23.96 3.33 9.22
N ALA A 231 22.70 3.31 8.80
CA ALA A 231 22.15 4.28 7.84
C ALA A 231 22.35 5.74 8.31
N GLN A 232 22.22 6.01 9.61
CA GLN A 232 22.46 7.35 10.17
C GLN A 232 23.93 7.75 10.09
N ARG A 233 24.82 6.86 10.54
CA ARG A 233 26.27 7.12 10.59
C ARG A 233 26.88 7.30 9.21
N GLU A 234 26.38 6.55 8.24
CA GLU A 234 26.90 6.53 6.87
C GLU A 234 26.15 7.53 5.94
N GLY A 235 25.16 8.26 6.46
CA GLY A 235 24.29 9.11 5.64
C GLY A 235 23.51 8.33 4.57
N ALA A 236 23.44 7.00 4.69
CA ALA A 236 22.77 6.14 3.72
C ALA A 236 21.24 6.23 3.89
N ARG A 237 20.51 6.05 2.79
CA ARG A 237 19.05 5.94 2.87
C ARG A 237 18.67 4.66 3.60
N LEU A 238 17.76 4.75 4.56
CA LEU A 238 17.13 3.60 5.18
C LEU A 238 16.48 2.76 4.06
N GLY A 239 17.04 1.59 3.75
CA GLY A 239 16.76 0.88 2.49
C GLY A 239 15.59 -0.10 2.54
N LYS A 240 14.66 0.05 3.47
CA LYS A 240 13.51 -0.85 3.62
C LYS A 240 12.27 -0.26 2.93
N VAL A 241 12.08 -0.57 1.65
CA VAL A 241 10.85 -0.28 0.89
C VAL A 241 9.93 -1.50 0.95
N VAL A 242 8.61 -1.31 0.93
CA VAL A 242 7.66 -2.42 0.85
C VAL A 242 7.83 -3.16 -0.47
N ALA A 243 8.15 -4.44 -0.36
CA ALA A 243 8.59 -5.24 -1.49
C ALA A 243 7.41 -5.88 -2.23
N ALA A 244 7.58 -6.21 -3.51
CA ALA A 244 6.51 -6.71 -4.36
C ALA A 244 6.09 -8.16 -4.02
N GLU A 245 6.87 -8.88 -3.22
CA GLU A 245 6.58 -10.24 -2.73
C GLU A 245 5.52 -10.27 -1.63
N ASN A 246 4.97 -9.11 -1.26
CA ASN A 246 3.76 -9.04 -0.45
C ASN A 246 2.55 -9.36 -1.33
N SER A 247 2.01 -10.57 -1.20
CA SER A 247 0.78 -11.01 -1.87
C SER A 247 -0.46 -10.32 -1.31
N ALA A 248 -1.60 -10.52 -1.97
CA ALA A 248 -2.90 -10.08 -1.46
C ALA A 248 -3.22 -10.66 -0.07
N ASP A 249 -2.90 -11.94 0.17
CA ASP A 249 -3.09 -12.56 1.49
C ASP A 249 -2.24 -11.88 2.57
N LYS A 250 -1.00 -11.50 2.26
CA LYS A 250 -0.15 -10.75 3.20
C LYS A 250 -0.69 -9.35 3.46
N TYR A 251 -1.24 -8.69 2.44
CA TYR A 251 -1.89 -7.39 2.61
C TYR A 251 -3.16 -7.50 3.46
N GLU A 252 -3.96 -8.56 3.27
CA GLU A 252 -5.13 -8.84 4.10
C GLU A 252 -4.73 -9.10 5.56
N ALA A 253 -3.72 -9.94 5.79
CA ALA A 253 -3.18 -10.20 7.14
C ALA A 253 -2.65 -8.93 7.81
N PHE A 254 -1.94 -8.08 7.05
CA PHE A 254 -1.52 -6.75 7.51
C PHE A 254 -2.72 -5.89 7.94
N CYS A 255 -3.81 -5.91 7.18
CA CYS A 255 -4.97 -5.11 7.52
C CYS A 255 -5.73 -5.67 8.74
N GLN A 256 -5.90 -6.98 8.81
CA GLN A 256 -6.50 -7.66 9.96
C GLN A 256 -5.70 -7.41 11.24
N PHE A 257 -4.37 -7.36 11.15
CA PHE A 257 -3.52 -7.01 12.29
C PHE A 257 -3.83 -5.62 12.86
N ILE A 258 -4.05 -4.62 11.99
CA ILE A 258 -4.46 -3.28 12.39
C ILE A 258 -5.88 -3.29 12.98
N ASP A 259 -6.82 -4.03 12.37
CA ASP A 259 -8.19 -4.21 12.88
C ASP A 259 -8.19 -4.81 14.30
N CYS A 260 -7.35 -5.82 14.55
CA CYS A 260 -7.17 -6.44 15.87
C CYS A 260 -6.57 -5.47 16.90
N LEU A 261 -5.58 -4.66 16.52
CA LEU A 261 -5.02 -3.64 17.42
C LEU A 261 -6.03 -2.55 17.76
N ALA A 262 -6.80 -2.09 16.76
CA ALA A 262 -7.87 -1.13 16.97
C ALA A 262 -8.93 -1.64 17.95
N SER A 263 -9.34 -2.89 17.77
CA SER A 263 -10.26 -3.57 18.69
C SER A 263 -9.68 -3.66 20.10
N ARG A 264 -8.39 -3.99 20.24
CA ARG A 264 -7.72 -4.09 21.54
C ARG A 264 -7.65 -2.76 22.28
N PHE A 265 -7.45 -1.66 21.57
CA PHE A 265 -7.35 -0.32 22.16
C PHE A 265 -8.68 0.44 22.17
N GLU A 266 -9.77 -0.21 21.74
CA GLU A 266 -11.12 0.37 21.65
C GLU A 266 -11.13 1.73 20.91
N CYS A 267 -10.40 1.82 19.80
CA CYS A 267 -10.27 3.05 19.03
C CYS A 267 -10.45 2.82 17.53
N ALA A 268 -10.57 3.91 16.77
CA ALA A 268 -10.72 3.83 15.32
C ALA A 268 -9.45 3.24 14.67
N PRO A 269 -9.56 2.31 13.71
CA PRO A 269 -8.39 1.67 13.13
C PRO A 269 -7.49 2.63 12.34
N ASP A 270 -8.05 3.71 11.77
CA ASP A 270 -7.25 4.77 11.15
C ASP A 270 -6.34 5.47 12.14
N PHE A 271 -6.84 5.69 13.35
CA PHE A 271 -6.05 6.30 14.40
C PHE A 271 -4.88 5.38 14.77
N VAL A 272 -5.11 4.06 14.86
CA VAL A 272 -4.04 3.08 15.07
C VAL A 272 -3.01 3.12 13.93
N GLU A 273 -3.45 3.09 12.68
CA GLU A 273 -2.56 3.20 11.51
C GLU A 273 -1.74 4.49 11.54
N GLU A 274 -2.35 5.63 11.89
CA GLU A 274 -1.65 6.91 12.02
C GLU A 274 -0.60 6.90 13.13
N VAL A 275 -0.91 6.30 14.28
CA VAL A 275 0.05 6.15 15.38
C VAL A 275 1.20 5.22 14.96
N MET A 276 0.92 4.13 14.24
CA MET A 276 1.94 3.23 13.68
C MET A 276 2.87 3.93 12.69
N PHE A 277 2.33 4.78 11.84
CA PHE A 277 3.12 5.60 10.92
C PHE A 277 3.98 6.60 11.70
N SER A 278 3.36 7.28 12.66
CA SER A 278 3.92 8.32 13.53
C SER A 278 4.53 9.50 12.77
N HIS A 279 4.84 10.58 13.48
CA HIS A 279 5.43 11.78 12.87
C HIS A 279 6.83 11.49 12.35
N GLY A 280 7.06 11.79 11.07
CA GLY A 280 8.41 11.88 10.52
C GLY A 280 8.95 13.30 10.59
N GLY A 281 10.24 13.46 10.29
CA GLY A 281 10.81 14.77 10.00
C GLY A 281 12.20 14.92 10.58
N HIS A 282 12.58 16.18 10.71
CA HIS A 282 13.62 16.60 11.64
C HIS A 282 13.23 16.27 13.09
N SER A 283 11.94 16.33 13.44
CA SER A 283 11.40 15.86 14.71
C SER A 283 10.58 14.58 14.50
N LYS A 284 11.15 13.42 14.83
CA LYS A 284 10.47 12.13 14.73
C LYS A 284 9.62 11.89 15.98
N GLY A 285 8.43 11.33 15.81
CA GLY A 285 7.59 10.91 16.91
C GLY A 285 8.23 9.78 17.72
N ARG A 286 7.86 9.67 18.99
CA ARG A 286 8.40 8.68 19.94
C ARG A 286 8.31 7.25 19.40
N TRP A 287 7.16 6.87 18.83
CA TRP A 287 7.00 5.54 18.25
C TRP A 287 7.96 5.28 17.09
N ARG A 288 8.15 6.25 16.20
CA ARG A 288 9.08 6.12 15.07
C ARG A 288 10.53 5.96 15.50
N ILE A 289 10.93 6.64 16.57
CA ILE A 289 12.25 6.47 17.20
C ILE A 289 12.38 5.04 17.74
N TYR A 290 11.39 4.59 18.51
CA TYR A 290 11.37 3.24 19.05
C TYR A 290 11.46 2.15 17.97
N VAL A 291 10.69 2.31 16.88
CA VAL A 291 10.77 1.40 15.71
C VAL A 291 12.17 1.43 15.09
N LEU A 292 12.82 2.60 14.96
CA LEU A 292 14.19 2.65 14.44
C LEU A 292 15.20 1.92 15.32
N GLU A 293 15.03 1.97 16.63
CA GLU A 293 15.94 1.36 17.61
C GLU A 293 15.74 -0.16 17.79
N ASN A 294 14.55 -0.68 17.44
CA ASN A 294 14.18 -2.07 17.74
C ASN A 294 13.74 -2.88 16.50
N ASP A 295 13.63 -2.27 15.32
CA ASP A 295 13.29 -2.98 14.08
C ASP A 295 14.38 -3.97 13.69
N VAL A 296 13.92 -5.20 13.39
CA VAL A 296 14.73 -6.37 13.03
C VAL A 296 15.17 -6.31 11.58
#